data_AF-F0J035-F1
#
_entry.id   AF-F0J035-F1
#
_cell.length_a   1.000
_cell.length_b   1.000
_cell.length_c   1.000
_cell.angle_alpha   90.00
_cell.angle_beta   90.00
_cell.angle_gamma   90.00
#
_symmetry.space_group_name_H-M   'P 1'
#
loop_
_entity.id
_entity.type
_entity.pdbx_description
1 polymer ?
#
loop_
_entity_poly.entity_id
_entity_poly.type
_entity_poly.pdbx_seq_one_letter_code
_entity_poly.pdbx_strand_id
1 'polypeptide(L)'
;MMNLIAKQELEHDRLQTARQWLREAFVLLSHPPGHAQVDFGQCIGFIGGVRTVMHVFCIDLPHSDAPFVKAYPAETTEAFLDGHVSAFAFFGGVPLSILYDNTKLAAARILGDGQRTRTRAFTELISHYLFRGRFGRLGKGNDKGKVEGLVKYTQRRFMTPLPHAASFDALNAALEARCLARQDEHSGRHEETIGERLLRDLAALRVLPAGPFEPCEKKPARVSSTALVRYRMNDYSVPAHLCLPGRIGQRFRRSGAGRGRG
;
A
#
# COMPACT_ATOMS: atom_id res chain seq x y z
N MET A 1 -58.56 21.15 27.95
CA MET A 1 -57.53 21.75 27.08
C MET A 1 -56.15 21.41 27.65
N MET A 2 -55.65 20.18 27.42
CA MET A 2 -54.31 19.72 27.87
C MET A 2 -54.03 18.33 27.28
N ASN A 3 -53.80 18.21 25.95
CA ASN A 3 -53.40 16.91 25.39
C ASN A 3 -52.70 16.92 24.02
N LEU A 4 -52.03 18.02 23.66
CA LEU A 4 -51.19 18.07 22.45
C LEU A 4 -49.69 18.22 22.78
N ILE A 5 -49.36 19.01 23.80
CA ILE A 5 -47.96 19.22 24.26
C ILE A 5 -47.36 17.93 24.84
N ALA A 6 -48.13 17.19 25.65
CA ALA A 6 -47.67 15.93 26.27
C ALA A 6 -47.39 14.80 25.25
N LYS A 7 -48.04 14.81 24.07
CA LYS A 7 -47.74 13.84 22.99
C LYS A 7 -46.46 14.20 22.24
N GLN A 8 -46.16 15.48 22.05
CA GLN A 8 -44.96 15.94 21.35
C GLN A 8 -43.69 15.75 22.20
N GLU A 9 -43.77 15.93 23.52
CA GLU A 9 -42.65 15.66 24.44
C GLU A 9 -42.33 14.16 24.55
N LEU A 10 -43.33 13.28 24.59
CA LEU A 10 -43.13 11.83 24.64
C LEU A 10 -42.51 11.27 23.35
N GLU A 11 -42.75 11.93 22.21
CA GLU A 11 -42.20 11.55 20.90
C GLU A 11 -40.74 12.06 20.74
N HIS A 12 -40.44 13.27 21.23
CA HIS A 12 -39.07 13.78 21.28
C HIS A 12 -38.18 12.96 22.22
N ASP A 13 -38.69 12.54 23.38
CA ASP A 13 -37.94 11.73 24.35
C ASP A 13 -37.68 10.30 23.82
N ARG A 14 -38.63 9.73 23.06
CA ARG A 14 -38.42 8.49 22.32
C ARG A 14 -37.37 8.61 21.20
N LEU A 15 -37.35 9.74 20.48
CA LEU A 15 -36.35 10.01 19.44
C LEU A 15 -34.95 10.29 20.03
N GLN A 16 -34.86 10.91 21.20
CA GLN A 16 -33.60 11.12 21.93
C GLN A 16 -33.08 9.82 22.54
N THR A 17 -33.95 9.01 23.15
CA THR A 17 -33.59 7.70 23.70
C THR A 17 -33.18 6.72 22.59
N ALA A 18 -33.87 6.70 21.44
CA ALA A 18 -33.47 5.88 20.28
C ALA A 18 -32.11 6.29 19.69
N ARG A 19 -31.75 7.59 19.76
CA ARG A 19 -30.40 8.08 19.40
C ARG A 19 -29.31 7.61 20.37
N GLN A 20 -29.66 7.37 21.64
CA GLN A 20 -28.72 6.96 22.68
C GLN A 20 -28.48 5.44 22.71
N TRP A 21 -29.33 4.64 22.04
CA TRP A 21 -29.23 3.19 21.93
C TRP A 21 -28.87 2.67 20.54
N LEU A 22 -28.35 3.53 19.65
CA LEU A 22 -27.50 3.07 18.54
C LEU A 22 -26.17 2.57 19.13
N ARG A 23 -26.22 1.39 19.77
CA ARG A 23 -25.06 0.50 19.82
C ARG A 23 -24.48 0.52 18.43
N GLU A 24 -23.20 0.88 18.30
CA GLU A 24 -22.48 0.87 17.03
C GLU A 24 -22.69 -0.50 16.38
N ALA A 25 -23.68 -0.57 15.49
CA ALA A 25 -23.99 -1.79 14.78
C ALA A 25 -22.78 -1.98 13.86
N PHE A 26 -21.94 -2.97 14.20
CA PHE A 26 -20.89 -3.44 13.32
C PHE A 26 -21.59 -3.97 12.07
N VAL A 27 -21.72 -3.11 11.06
CA VAL A 27 -22.12 -3.53 9.72
C VAL A 27 -21.05 -4.52 9.28
N LEU A 28 -21.47 -5.78 9.11
CA LEU A 28 -20.66 -6.82 8.49
C LEU A 28 -20.19 -6.27 7.15
N LEU A 29 -18.91 -5.93 7.10
CA LEU A 29 -18.39 -5.12 6.03
C LEU A 29 -18.13 -6.04 4.85
N SER A 30 -19.15 -6.21 4.00
CA SER A 30 -19.01 -6.97 2.77
C SER A 30 -18.02 -6.25 1.85
N HIS A 31 -16.95 -6.93 1.50
CA HIS A 31 -15.94 -6.44 0.58
C HIS A 31 -16.20 -7.06 -0.80
N PRO A 32 -16.61 -6.26 -1.81
CA PRO A 32 -16.77 -6.78 -3.16
C PRO A 32 -15.41 -7.24 -3.74
N PRO A 33 -15.39 -8.24 -4.64
CA PRO A 33 -14.17 -8.67 -5.29
C PRO A 33 -13.50 -7.58 -6.12
N GLY A 34 -12.19 -7.71 -6.35
CA GLY A 34 -11.40 -6.84 -7.22
C GLY A 34 -10.98 -5.51 -6.58
N HIS A 35 -11.16 -5.36 -5.26
CA HIS A 35 -10.73 -4.18 -4.51
C HIS A 35 -9.62 -4.56 -3.55
N ALA A 36 -8.63 -3.68 -3.37
CA ALA A 36 -7.50 -3.95 -2.49
C ALA A 36 -7.35 -2.89 -1.39
N GLN A 37 -6.55 -3.22 -0.38
CA GLN A 37 -6.01 -2.28 0.60
C GLN A 37 -4.49 -2.41 0.61
N VAL A 38 -3.78 -1.29 0.78
CA VAL A 38 -2.32 -1.25 0.84
C VAL A 38 -1.89 -0.55 2.12
N ASP A 39 -0.88 -1.13 2.75
CA ASP A 39 -0.13 -0.50 3.83
C ASP A 39 1.39 -0.67 3.65
N PHE A 40 2.15 0.21 4.26
CA PHE A 40 3.61 0.17 4.31
C PHE A 40 4.06 0.40 5.75
N GLY A 41 4.54 -0.66 6.38
CA GLY A 41 4.94 -0.64 7.78
C GLY A 41 6.41 -0.95 8.00
N GLN A 42 6.87 -0.88 9.25
CA GLN A 42 8.19 -1.33 9.65
C GLN A 42 8.11 -2.68 10.38
N CYS A 43 9.15 -3.48 10.23
CA CYS A 43 9.36 -4.69 11.02
C CYS A 43 10.85 -4.91 11.29
N ILE A 44 11.18 -5.70 12.31
CA ILE A 44 12.56 -6.09 12.61
C ILE A 44 12.79 -7.50 12.07
N GLY A 45 13.99 -7.74 11.56
CA GLY A 45 14.45 -9.07 11.14
C GLY A 45 15.97 -9.12 11.10
N PHE A 46 16.52 -10.24 10.65
CA PHE A 46 17.95 -10.42 10.42
C PHE A 46 18.21 -10.64 8.94
N ILE A 47 18.99 -9.72 8.33
CA ILE A 47 19.41 -9.82 6.93
C ILE A 47 20.92 -9.96 6.90
N GLY A 48 21.43 -11.06 6.34
CA GLY A 48 22.85 -11.38 6.36
C GLY A 48 23.42 -11.46 7.78
N GLY A 49 22.63 -11.94 8.74
CA GLY A 49 23.00 -12.00 10.16
C GLY A 49 22.92 -10.67 10.92
N VAL A 50 22.55 -9.56 10.27
CA VAL A 50 22.47 -8.23 10.92
C VAL A 50 21.02 -7.87 11.26
N ARG A 51 20.78 -7.51 12.53
CA ARG A 51 19.48 -6.99 12.98
C ARG A 51 19.15 -5.71 12.23
N THR A 52 18.09 -5.74 11.45
CA THR A 52 17.72 -4.71 10.48
C THR A 52 16.27 -4.29 10.70
N VAL A 53 16.03 -2.98 10.72
CA VAL A 53 14.67 -2.44 10.56
C VAL A 53 14.35 -2.46 9.07
N MET A 54 13.43 -3.33 8.70
CA MET A 54 12.94 -3.50 7.34
C MET A 54 11.65 -2.72 7.18
N HIS A 55 11.36 -2.30 5.96
CA HIS A 55 10.08 -1.71 5.60
C HIS A 55 9.32 -2.72 4.75
N VAL A 56 8.07 -3.02 5.11
CA VAL A 56 7.26 -4.08 4.54
C VAL A 56 6.05 -3.47 3.84
N PHE A 57 6.03 -3.57 2.52
CA PHE A 57 4.86 -3.31 1.71
C PHE A 57 3.90 -4.49 1.82
N CYS A 58 2.63 -4.20 2.06
CA CYS A 58 1.57 -5.19 2.08
C CYS A 58 0.39 -4.69 1.26
N ILE A 59 -0.16 -5.59 0.45
CA ILE A 59 -1.45 -5.42 -0.20
C ILE A 59 -2.31 -6.63 0.11
N ASP A 60 -3.59 -6.43 0.38
CA ASP A 60 -4.57 -7.50 0.52
C ASP A 60 -5.78 -7.24 -0.38
N LEU A 61 -6.44 -8.33 -0.76
CA LEU A 61 -7.75 -8.35 -1.39
C LEU A 61 -8.79 -8.74 -0.33
N PRO A 62 -9.52 -7.80 0.29
CA PRO A 62 -10.35 -8.09 1.46
C PRO A 62 -11.53 -9.03 1.20
N HIS A 63 -11.87 -9.30 -0.06
CA HIS A 63 -12.91 -10.28 -0.39
C HIS A 63 -12.43 -11.71 -0.13
N SER A 64 -11.23 -12.04 -0.60
CA SER A 64 -10.60 -13.36 -0.42
C SER A 64 -9.67 -13.44 0.79
N ASP A 65 -9.25 -12.31 1.35
CA ASP A 65 -8.14 -12.19 2.32
C ASP A 65 -6.78 -12.63 1.74
N ALA A 66 -6.63 -12.68 0.42
CA ALA A 66 -5.38 -13.02 -0.25
C ALA A 66 -4.36 -11.86 -0.13
N PRO A 67 -3.19 -12.07 0.48
CA PRO A 67 -2.19 -11.03 0.65
C PRO A 67 -1.03 -11.17 -0.33
N PHE A 68 -0.35 -10.05 -0.59
CA PHE A 68 1.01 -10.01 -1.11
C PHE A 68 1.88 -9.12 -0.21
N VAL A 69 3.10 -9.59 0.08
CA VAL A 69 4.00 -8.94 1.03
C VAL A 69 5.41 -8.88 0.44
N LYS A 70 6.04 -7.70 0.51
CA LYS A 70 7.42 -7.50 0.05
C LYS A 70 8.19 -6.58 0.99
N ALA A 71 9.41 -6.99 1.34
CA ALA A 71 10.30 -6.28 2.25
C ALA A 71 11.39 -5.50 1.53
N TYR A 72 11.73 -4.34 2.10
CA TYR A 72 12.68 -3.37 1.58
C TYR A 72 13.61 -2.85 2.67
N PRO A 73 14.83 -2.40 2.32
CA PRO A 73 15.74 -1.76 3.26
C PRO A 73 15.29 -0.36 3.70
N ALA A 74 14.38 0.30 2.97
CA ALA A 74 13.89 1.63 3.27
C ALA A 74 12.52 1.89 2.63
N GLU A 75 11.67 2.66 3.31
CA GLU A 75 10.42 3.18 2.75
C GLU A 75 10.71 4.39 1.85
N THR A 76 10.85 4.12 0.56
CA THR A 76 11.08 5.13 -0.47
C THR A 76 9.95 5.12 -1.50
N THR A 77 9.86 6.17 -2.30
CA THR A 77 8.97 6.20 -3.47
C THR A 77 9.24 5.01 -4.40
N GLU A 78 10.50 4.67 -4.62
CA GLU A 78 10.90 3.50 -5.42
C GLU A 78 10.34 2.20 -4.85
N ALA A 79 10.52 1.95 -3.54
CA ALA A 79 10.00 0.76 -2.87
C ALA A 79 8.47 0.69 -2.90
N PHE A 80 7.81 1.84 -2.74
CA PHE A 80 6.36 1.92 -2.82
C PHE A 80 5.84 1.59 -4.23
N LEU A 81 6.48 2.13 -5.27
CA LEU A 81 6.13 1.80 -6.66
C LEU A 81 6.42 0.33 -6.97
N ASP A 82 7.60 -0.18 -6.59
CA ASP A 82 8.02 -1.56 -6.81
C ASP A 82 7.11 -2.56 -6.12
N GLY A 83 6.59 -2.21 -4.92
CA GLY A 83 5.60 -3.01 -4.19
C GLY A 83 4.32 -3.23 -5.00
N HIS A 84 3.81 -2.18 -5.65
CA HIS A 84 2.63 -2.29 -6.51
C HIS A 84 2.93 -3.09 -7.78
N VAL A 85 4.04 -2.82 -8.45
CA VAL A 85 4.44 -3.56 -9.66
C VAL A 85 4.55 -5.05 -9.35
N SER A 86 5.22 -5.41 -8.25
CA SER A 86 5.40 -6.80 -7.83
C SER A 86 4.07 -7.45 -7.46
N ALA A 87 3.21 -6.74 -6.73
CA ALA A 87 1.89 -7.23 -6.37
C ALA A 87 0.99 -7.50 -7.57
N PHE A 88 0.94 -6.57 -8.53
CA PHE A 88 0.09 -6.73 -9.72
C PHE A 88 0.60 -7.87 -10.59
N ALA A 89 1.92 -8.06 -10.67
CA ALA A 89 2.51 -9.24 -11.32
C ALA A 89 2.13 -10.53 -10.58
N PHE A 90 2.24 -10.56 -9.24
CA PHE A 90 1.88 -11.72 -8.42
C PHE A 90 0.41 -12.15 -8.60
N PHE A 91 -0.52 -11.21 -8.60
CA PHE A 91 -1.94 -11.51 -8.83
C PHE A 91 -2.29 -11.67 -10.32
N GLY A 92 -1.39 -11.35 -11.25
CA GLY A 92 -1.69 -11.35 -12.69
C GLY A 92 -2.69 -10.28 -13.14
N GLY A 93 -2.95 -9.26 -12.32
CA GLY A 93 -3.96 -8.25 -12.58
C GLY A 93 -3.89 -7.04 -11.66
N VAL A 94 -4.65 -5.99 -12.01
CA VAL A 94 -4.71 -4.73 -11.26
C VAL A 94 -6.07 -4.60 -10.56
N PRO A 95 -6.11 -4.33 -9.24
CA PRO A 95 -7.35 -4.03 -8.54
C PRO A 95 -8.10 -2.84 -9.13
N LEU A 96 -9.44 -2.88 -9.12
CA LEU A 96 -10.31 -1.80 -9.56
C LEU A 96 -10.08 -0.53 -8.73
N SER A 97 -9.82 -0.71 -7.44
CA SER A 97 -9.45 0.38 -6.54
C SER A 97 -8.61 -0.11 -5.38
N ILE A 98 -7.76 0.77 -4.87
CA ILE A 98 -6.88 0.47 -3.74
C ILE A 98 -7.12 1.50 -2.65
N LEU A 99 -7.39 1.04 -1.43
CA LEU A 99 -7.49 1.88 -0.24
C LEU A 99 -6.11 2.01 0.41
N TYR A 100 -5.70 3.23 0.69
CA TYR A 100 -4.44 3.53 1.37
C TYR A 100 -4.70 4.19 2.72
N ASP A 101 -3.78 3.97 3.67
CA ASP A 101 -3.60 4.91 4.76
C ASP A 101 -3.06 6.25 4.22
N ASN A 102 -3.08 7.29 5.05
CA ASN A 102 -2.66 8.64 4.72
C ASN A 102 -1.13 8.77 4.67
N THR A 103 -0.46 7.89 3.92
CA THR A 103 1.00 7.92 3.78
C THR A 103 1.44 9.06 2.86
N LYS A 104 2.54 9.72 3.22
CA LYS A 104 3.12 10.84 2.46
C LYS A 104 3.62 10.43 1.07
N LEU A 105 3.84 9.13 0.84
CA LEU A 105 4.26 8.60 -0.45
C LEU A 105 3.14 8.65 -1.51
N ALA A 106 1.89 8.52 -1.08
CA ALA A 106 0.71 8.58 -1.95
C ALA A 106 0.05 9.96 -1.95
N ALA A 107 0.05 10.67 -0.81
CA ALA A 107 -0.50 12.01 -0.67
C ALA A 107 0.59 13.05 -0.36
N ALA A 108 0.81 13.99 -1.28
CA ALA A 108 1.78 15.08 -1.14
C ALA A 108 1.29 16.19 -0.19
N ARG A 109 -0.01 16.53 -0.22
CA ARG A 109 -0.65 17.55 0.64
C ARG A 109 -2.12 17.21 0.87
N ILE A 110 -2.61 17.56 2.06
CA ILE A 110 -4.05 17.56 2.40
C ILE A 110 -4.51 19.03 2.33
N LEU A 111 -5.49 19.31 1.49
CA LEU A 111 -6.11 20.64 1.32
C LEU A 111 -7.22 20.84 2.36
N GLY A 112 -7.58 22.10 2.62
CA GLY A 112 -8.53 22.49 3.68
C GLY A 112 -9.96 21.96 3.49
N ASP A 113 -10.32 21.52 2.28
CA ASP A 113 -11.60 20.89 1.94
C ASP A 113 -11.56 19.35 2.04
N GLY A 114 -10.45 18.78 2.50
CA GLY A 114 -10.22 17.33 2.57
C GLY A 114 -9.77 16.70 1.25
N GLN A 115 -9.64 17.48 0.16
CA GLN A 115 -9.02 17.01 -1.08
C GLN A 115 -7.52 16.80 -0.89
N ARG A 116 -6.95 15.85 -1.63
CA ARG A 116 -5.55 15.44 -1.48
C ARG A 116 -4.82 15.60 -2.79
N THR A 117 -3.73 16.34 -2.78
CA THR A 117 -2.82 16.37 -3.91
C THR A 117 -1.96 15.11 -3.87
N ARG A 118 -2.08 14.26 -4.88
CA ARG A 118 -1.25 13.05 -5.02
C ARG A 118 0.19 13.42 -5.32
N THR A 119 1.14 12.59 -4.89
CA THR A 119 2.52 12.73 -5.38
C THR A 119 2.56 12.47 -6.88
N ARG A 120 3.52 13.09 -7.59
CA ARG A 120 3.70 12.86 -9.04
C ARG A 120 3.89 11.36 -9.34
N ALA A 121 4.71 10.68 -8.57
CA ALA A 121 4.97 9.26 -8.72
C ALA A 121 3.70 8.42 -8.57
N PHE A 122 2.85 8.73 -7.58
CA PHE A 122 1.60 8.01 -7.40
C PHE A 122 0.59 8.29 -8.51
N THR A 123 0.53 9.53 -9.00
CA THR A 123 -0.27 9.86 -10.18
C THR A 123 0.18 9.07 -11.41
N GLU A 124 1.49 9.00 -11.66
CA GLU A 124 2.06 8.22 -12.77
C GLU A 124 1.70 6.72 -12.67
N LEU A 125 1.78 6.15 -11.46
CA LEU A 125 1.37 4.77 -11.19
C LEU A 125 -0.11 4.54 -11.51
N ILE A 126 -0.99 5.40 -10.99
CA ILE A 126 -2.44 5.34 -11.26
C ILE A 126 -2.72 5.46 -12.75
N SER A 127 -2.06 6.39 -13.44
CA SER A 127 -2.27 6.59 -14.88
C SER A 127 -1.81 5.40 -15.71
N HIS A 128 -0.76 4.70 -15.29
CA HIS A 128 -0.28 3.51 -15.99
C HIS A 128 -1.20 2.29 -15.78
N TYR A 129 -1.61 2.04 -14.54
CA TYR A 129 -2.39 0.84 -14.17
C TYR A 129 -3.92 1.05 -14.11
N LEU A 130 -4.38 2.30 -14.22
CA LEU A 130 -5.80 2.69 -14.32
C LEU A 130 -6.69 2.25 -13.14
N PHE A 131 -6.14 2.14 -11.93
CA PHE A 131 -6.91 1.86 -10.71
C PHE A 131 -7.35 3.14 -9.99
N ARG A 132 -8.44 3.06 -9.21
CA ARG A 132 -8.89 4.17 -8.36
C ARG A 132 -8.18 4.15 -6.99
N GLY A 133 -7.33 5.14 -6.72
CA GLY A 133 -6.81 5.37 -5.36
C GLY A 133 -7.86 5.97 -4.43
N ARG A 134 -8.20 5.25 -3.35
CA ARG A 134 -9.05 5.70 -2.24
C ARG A 134 -8.19 5.91 -1.01
N PHE A 135 -8.56 6.85 -0.16
CA PHE A 135 -7.84 7.07 1.10
C PHE A 135 -8.81 7.13 2.27
N GLY A 136 -8.41 6.56 3.41
CA GLY A 136 -9.21 6.57 4.64
C GLY A 136 -9.55 7.99 5.09
N ARG A 137 -10.77 8.22 5.62
CA ARG A 137 -11.22 9.55 6.06
C ARG A 137 -10.54 9.95 7.38
N LEU A 138 -10.08 11.20 7.48
CA LEU A 138 -9.53 11.75 8.72
C LEU A 138 -10.62 11.72 9.82
N GLY A 139 -10.28 11.21 11.01
CA GLY A 139 -11.14 11.25 12.19
C GLY A 139 -12.27 10.21 12.25
N LYS A 140 -12.36 9.26 11.31
CA LYS A 140 -13.31 8.11 11.42
C LYS A 140 -12.57 6.83 11.80
N GLY A 141 -12.81 6.35 13.03
CA GLY A 141 -12.17 5.16 13.60
C GLY A 141 -12.32 3.89 12.76
N ASN A 142 -13.42 3.73 12.02
CA ASN A 142 -13.72 2.50 11.26
C ASN A 142 -12.77 2.27 10.07
N ASP A 143 -12.31 3.33 9.40
CA ASP A 143 -11.34 3.20 8.30
C ASP A 143 -9.94 2.94 8.87
N LYS A 144 -9.62 3.63 9.97
CA LYS A 144 -8.34 3.48 10.68
C LYS A 144 -8.17 2.08 11.29
N GLY A 145 -9.24 1.50 11.83
CA GLY A 145 -9.23 0.17 12.42
C GLY A 145 -8.94 -0.96 11.42
N LYS A 146 -9.35 -0.81 10.15
CA LYS A 146 -9.07 -1.81 9.09
C LYS A 146 -7.61 -1.79 8.67
N VAL A 147 -7.09 -0.59 8.43
CA VAL A 147 -5.71 -0.35 8.02
C VAL A 147 -4.74 -0.76 9.14
N GLU A 148 -4.99 -0.32 10.38
CA GLU A 148 -4.21 -0.79 11.53
C GLU A 148 -4.31 -2.31 11.73
N GLY A 149 -5.47 -2.89 11.41
CA GLY A 149 -5.70 -4.32 11.39
C GLY A 149 -4.77 -5.03 10.43
N LEU A 150 -4.64 -4.55 9.19
CA LEU A 150 -3.79 -5.13 8.15
C LEU A 150 -2.31 -5.14 8.57
N VAL A 151 -1.76 -4.04 9.08
CA VAL A 151 -0.34 -3.99 9.49
C VAL A 151 -0.07 -4.95 10.63
N LYS A 152 -0.89 -4.89 11.69
CA LYS A 152 -0.74 -5.77 12.85
C LYS A 152 -0.90 -7.23 12.45
N TYR A 153 -1.81 -7.51 11.53
CA TYR A 153 -2.03 -8.84 10.97
C TYR A 153 -0.81 -9.32 10.17
N THR A 154 -0.31 -8.52 9.23
CA THR A 154 0.84 -8.87 8.39
C THR A 154 2.09 -9.07 9.22
N GLN A 155 2.36 -8.23 10.21
CA GLN A 155 3.48 -8.42 11.13
C GLN A 155 3.35 -9.74 11.91
N ARG A 156 2.18 -10.01 12.50
CA ARG A 156 1.96 -11.25 13.26
C ARG A 156 2.03 -12.48 12.38
N ARG A 157 1.56 -12.41 11.13
CA ARG A 157 1.43 -13.59 10.28
C ARG A 157 2.65 -13.87 9.42
N PHE A 158 3.32 -12.84 8.91
CA PHE A 158 4.45 -12.97 7.98
C PHE A 158 5.80 -12.70 8.63
N MET A 159 5.84 -11.97 9.75
CA MET A 159 7.08 -11.62 10.43
C MET A 159 7.27 -12.36 11.76
N THR A 160 6.42 -13.37 12.00
CA THR A 160 6.55 -14.30 13.13
C THR A 160 6.69 -15.74 12.58
N PRO A 161 7.68 -16.53 13.06
CA PRO A 161 8.79 -16.09 13.92
C PRO A 161 9.62 -14.99 13.23
N LEU A 162 10.42 -14.26 14.03
CA LEU A 162 11.24 -13.16 13.53
C LEU A 162 12.05 -13.64 12.32
N PRO A 163 11.99 -12.95 11.16
CA PRO A 163 12.57 -13.49 9.93
C PRO A 163 14.11 -13.41 9.95
N HIS A 164 14.75 -14.48 9.48
CA HIS A 164 16.17 -14.57 9.20
C HIS A 164 16.37 -14.91 7.73
N ALA A 165 17.13 -14.10 6.99
CA ALA A 165 17.44 -14.36 5.59
C ALA A 165 18.85 -13.88 5.23
N ALA A 166 19.46 -14.48 4.20
CA ALA A 166 20.77 -14.07 3.72
C ALA A 166 20.74 -12.69 3.03
N SER A 167 19.63 -12.34 2.36
CA SER A 167 19.42 -11.09 1.64
C SER A 167 17.94 -10.72 1.61
N PHE A 168 17.62 -9.50 1.16
CA PHE A 168 16.23 -9.10 0.90
C PHE A 168 15.58 -9.95 -0.20
N ASP A 169 16.33 -10.37 -1.21
CA ASP A 169 15.80 -11.23 -2.29
C ASP A 169 15.39 -12.60 -1.75
N ALA A 170 16.23 -13.21 -0.90
CA ALA A 170 15.91 -14.47 -0.25
C ALA A 170 14.69 -14.34 0.68
N LEU A 171 14.60 -13.23 1.42
CA LEU A 171 13.43 -12.94 2.26
C LEU A 171 12.16 -12.79 1.40
N ASN A 172 12.24 -12.05 0.30
CA ASN A 172 11.09 -11.77 -0.57
C ASN A 172 10.60 -13.03 -1.27
N ALA A 173 11.49 -13.91 -1.73
CA ALA A 173 11.12 -15.22 -2.27
C ALA A 173 10.37 -16.08 -1.22
N ALA A 174 10.84 -16.08 0.03
CA ALA A 174 10.17 -16.79 1.11
C ALA A 174 8.81 -16.17 1.49
N LEU A 175 8.69 -14.84 1.46
CA LEU A 175 7.41 -14.15 1.69
C LEU A 175 6.39 -14.47 0.60
N GLU A 176 6.80 -14.46 -0.67
CA GLU A 176 5.95 -14.81 -1.81
C GLU A 176 5.46 -16.26 -1.71
N ALA A 177 6.35 -17.20 -1.38
CA ALA A 177 5.97 -18.59 -1.16
C ALA A 177 4.94 -18.75 -0.02
N ARG A 178 5.05 -17.94 1.05
CA ARG A 178 4.05 -17.93 2.14
C ARG A 178 2.73 -17.31 1.71
N CYS A 179 2.73 -16.31 0.83
CA CYS A 179 1.51 -15.78 0.24
C CYS A 179 0.77 -16.84 -0.59
N LEU A 180 1.51 -17.65 -1.36
CA LEU A 180 0.94 -18.78 -2.12
C LEU A 180 0.39 -19.86 -1.19
N ALA A 181 1.19 -20.34 -0.23
CA ALA A 181 0.77 -21.38 0.72
C ALA A 181 -0.48 -20.98 1.53
N ARG A 182 -0.66 -19.68 1.77
CA ARG A 182 -1.83 -19.15 2.47
C ARG A 182 -3.14 -19.36 1.70
N GLN A 183 -3.09 -19.53 0.39
CA GLN A 183 -4.29 -19.73 -0.42
C GLN A 183 -5.03 -21.02 -0.02
N ASP A 184 -4.33 -22.02 0.55
CA ASP A 184 -4.93 -23.26 1.05
C ASP A 184 -5.61 -23.11 2.44
N GLU A 185 -5.48 -21.95 3.08
CA GLU A 185 -6.06 -21.70 4.40
C GLU A 185 -7.51 -21.18 4.31
N HIS A 186 -8.27 -21.37 5.39
CA HIS A 186 -9.55 -20.70 5.62
C HIS A 186 -9.34 -19.44 6.46
N SER A 187 -10.07 -18.36 6.16
CA SER A 187 -10.08 -17.14 6.98
C SER A 187 -11.48 -16.81 7.50
N GLY A 188 -11.53 -16.20 8.69
CA GLY A 188 -12.79 -15.80 9.31
C GLY A 188 -13.71 -16.98 9.57
N ARG A 189 -14.94 -16.91 9.04
CA ARG A 189 -15.97 -17.96 9.15
C ARG A 189 -16.31 -18.57 7.79
N HIS A 190 -15.43 -18.40 6.79
CA HIS A 190 -15.66 -18.90 5.45
C HIS A 190 -15.36 -20.40 5.37
N GLU A 191 -16.25 -21.16 4.73
CA GLU A 191 -16.05 -22.58 4.40
C GLU A 191 -15.15 -22.77 3.17
N GLU A 192 -15.08 -21.77 2.29
CA GLU A 192 -14.15 -21.74 1.16
C GLU A 192 -12.76 -21.26 1.62
N THR A 193 -11.73 -21.88 1.06
CA THR A 193 -10.34 -21.44 1.21
C THR A 193 -10.16 -20.02 0.66
N ILE A 194 -9.05 -19.38 1.05
CA ILE A 194 -8.63 -18.08 0.50
C ILE A 194 -8.46 -18.19 -1.02
N GLY A 195 -7.87 -19.28 -1.52
CA GLY A 195 -7.63 -19.53 -2.94
C GLY A 195 -8.91 -19.67 -3.75
N GLU A 196 -9.91 -20.40 -3.24
CA GLU A 196 -11.22 -20.53 -3.91
C GLU A 196 -11.93 -19.18 -4.02
N ARG A 197 -11.90 -18.37 -2.96
CA ARG A 197 -12.45 -16.99 -3.01
C ARG A 197 -11.64 -16.06 -3.90
N LEU A 198 -10.31 -16.23 -3.93
CA LEU A 198 -9.40 -15.41 -4.75
C LEU A 198 -9.78 -15.47 -6.23
N LEU A 199 -10.32 -16.59 -6.73
CA LEU A 199 -10.80 -16.67 -8.11
C LEU A 199 -11.81 -15.56 -8.46
N ARG A 200 -12.68 -15.17 -7.51
CA ARG A 200 -13.65 -14.07 -7.70
C ARG A 200 -12.96 -12.72 -7.74
N ASP A 201 -11.92 -12.52 -6.94
CA ASP A 201 -11.09 -11.32 -7.03
C ASP A 201 -10.38 -11.22 -8.37
N LEU A 202 -9.68 -12.29 -8.78
CA LEU A 202 -8.93 -12.36 -10.02
C LEU A 202 -9.81 -12.08 -11.24
N ALA A 203 -11.02 -12.65 -11.28
CA ALA A 203 -11.99 -12.40 -12.34
C ALA A 203 -12.46 -10.94 -12.42
N ALA A 204 -12.36 -10.19 -11.32
CA ALA A 204 -12.73 -8.77 -11.25
C ALA A 204 -11.55 -7.81 -11.47
N LEU A 205 -10.30 -8.31 -11.48
CA LEU A 205 -9.12 -7.48 -11.73
C LEU A 205 -9.08 -6.99 -13.17
N ARG A 206 -8.47 -5.82 -13.38
CA ARG A 206 -8.11 -5.33 -14.71
C ARG A 206 -6.90 -6.10 -15.22
N VAL A 207 -6.84 -6.27 -16.54
CA VAL A 207 -5.67 -6.84 -17.22
C VAL A 207 -4.46 -5.93 -17.02
N LEU A 208 -3.28 -6.53 -16.86
CA LEU A 208 -2.01 -5.82 -16.80
C LEU A 208 -1.75 -5.07 -18.12
N PRO A 209 -1.26 -3.81 -18.08
CA PRO A 209 -0.78 -3.12 -19.27
C PRO A 209 0.36 -3.88 -19.96
N ALA A 210 0.44 -3.80 -21.29
CA ALA A 210 1.48 -4.49 -22.06
C ALA A 210 2.89 -3.93 -21.85
N GLY A 211 3.02 -2.63 -21.57
CA GLY A 211 4.30 -1.97 -21.34
C GLY A 211 4.71 -2.02 -19.88
N PRO A 212 6.01 -2.18 -19.56
CA PRO A 212 6.45 -2.19 -18.17
C PRO A 212 6.32 -0.82 -17.53
N PHE A 213 5.99 -0.80 -16.23
CA PHE A 213 6.18 0.37 -15.38
C PHE A 213 7.55 0.31 -14.72
N GLU A 214 8.34 1.38 -14.83
CA GLU A 214 9.63 1.47 -14.13
C GLU A 214 9.45 2.10 -12.74
N PRO A 215 9.59 1.33 -11.64
CA PRO A 215 9.55 1.88 -10.29
C PRO A 215 10.86 2.64 -10.04
N CYS A 216 10.86 3.95 -10.26
CA CYS A 216 12.01 4.81 -10.06
C CYS A 216 11.62 6.16 -9.45
N GLU A 217 12.55 6.77 -8.71
CA GLU A 217 12.37 8.15 -8.24
C GLU A 217 12.82 9.11 -9.35
N LYS A 218 11.91 9.98 -9.79
CA LYS A 218 12.22 11.03 -10.77
C LYS A 218 12.46 12.33 -10.03
N LYS A 219 13.70 12.86 -10.12
CA LYS A 219 14.05 14.16 -9.54
C LYS A 219 14.65 15.09 -10.60
N PRO A 220 14.22 16.36 -10.65
CA PRO A 220 14.94 17.35 -11.43
C PRO A 220 16.33 17.53 -10.82
N ALA A 221 17.36 17.46 -11.65
CA ALA A 221 18.72 17.70 -11.23
C ALA A 221 19.43 18.62 -12.22
N ARG A 222 20.44 19.33 -11.72
CA ARG A 222 21.34 20.11 -12.56
C ARG A 222 22.56 19.25 -12.85
N VAL A 223 22.92 19.15 -14.13
CA VAL A 223 24.16 18.53 -14.55
C VAL A 223 25.29 19.53 -14.31
N SER A 224 26.37 19.08 -13.66
CA SER A 224 27.58 19.89 -13.49
C SER A 224 28.28 20.09 -14.84
N SER A 225 29.19 21.05 -14.91
CA SER A 225 30.09 21.21 -16.06
C SER A 225 30.97 19.98 -16.33
N THR A 226 31.13 19.09 -15.35
CA THR A 226 31.86 17.82 -15.44
C THR A 226 30.98 16.63 -15.79
N ALA A 227 29.77 16.86 -16.32
CA ALA A 227 28.80 15.82 -16.67
C ALA A 227 28.39 14.92 -15.49
N LEU A 228 28.34 15.47 -14.28
CA LEU A 228 27.91 14.75 -13.08
C LEU A 228 26.56 15.27 -12.57
N VAL A 229 25.79 14.39 -11.96
CA VAL A 229 24.57 14.71 -11.23
C VAL A 229 24.66 14.16 -9.82
N ARG A 230 24.45 15.02 -8.82
CA ARG A 230 24.41 14.61 -7.42
C ARG A 230 23.02 14.15 -7.01
N TYR A 231 22.93 12.93 -6.49
CA TYR A 231 21.71 12.37 -5.90
C TYR A 231 22.04 11.62 -4.61
N ARG A 232 21.37 12.00 -3.51
CA ARG A 232 21.57 11.44 -2.15
C ARG A 232 23.05 11.29 -1.77
N MET A 233 23.83 12.36 -1.98
CA MET A 233 25.27 12.45 -1.70
C MET A 233 26.19 11.66 -2.65
N ASN A 234 25.66 10.94 -3.63
CA ASN A 234 26.45 10.26 -4.66
C ASN A 234 26.43 11.06 -5.96
N ASP A 235 27.54 11.04 -6.69
CA ASP A 235 27.65 11.64 -8.01
C ASP A 235 27.53 10.56 -9.10
N TYR A 236 26.69 10.82 -10.09
CA TYR A 236 26.41 9.92 -11.20
C TYR A 236 26.81 10.61 -12.51
N SER A 237 27.55 9.91 -13.37
CA SER A 237 27.90 10.41 -14.70
C SER A 237 26.70 10.45 -15.62
N VAL A 238 26.59 11.51 -16.41
CA VAL A 238 25.62 11.69 -17.47
C VAL A 238 26.36 11.55 -18.82
N PRO A 239 25.85 10.76 -19.78
CA PRO A 239 26.42 10.72 -21.11
C PRO A 239 26.56 12.12 -21.69
N ALA A 240 27.74 12.46 -22.22
CA ALA A 240 28.07 13.84 -22.64
C ALA A 240 27.09 14.43 -23.66
N HIS A 241 26.49 13.58 -24.52
CA HIS A 241 25.48 14.00 -25.49
C HIS A 241 24.14 14.45 -24.87
N LEU A 242 23.90 14.15 -23.60
CA LEU A 242 22.74 14.61 -22.83
C LEU A 242 23.06 15.84 -21.96
N CYS A 243 24.30 16.34 -21.97
CA CYS A 243 24.70 17.54 -21.23
C CYS A 243 24.30 18.82 -21.98
N LEU A 244 22.99 19.10 -22.02
CA LEU A 244 22.49 20.39 -22.50
C LEU A 244 22.52 21.44 -21.36
N PRO A 245 22.81 22.71 -21.65
CA PRO A 245 22.71 23.78 -20.66
C PRO A 245 21.24 23.93 -20.20
N GLY A 246 20.89 23.40 -19.03
CA GLY A 246 19.53 23.45 -18.48
C GLY A 246 19.26 22.48 -17.31
N ARG A 247 18.03 22.49 -16.78
CA ARG A 247 17.56 21.46 -15.82
C ARG A 247 17.11 20.23 -16.60
N ILE A 248 17.64 19.05 -16.25
CA ILE A 248 17.24 17.78 -16.85
C ILE A 248 16.47 16.97 -15.81
N GLY A 249 15.36 16.36 -16.22
CA GLY A 249 14.66 15.38 -15.40
C GLY A 249 15.42 14.06 -15.43
N GLN A 250 15.99 13.64 -14.30
CA GLN A 250 16.74 12.39 -14.22
C GLN A 250 15.93 11.31 -13.48
N ARG A 251 16.08 10.06 -13.94
CA ARG A 251 15.52 8.87 -13.29
C ARG A 251 16.60 8.24 -12.42
N PHE A 252 16.28 7.98 -11.17
CA PHE A 252 17.19 7.29 -10.24
C PHE A 252 16.57 5.96 -9.81
N ARG A 253 17.35 4.89 -9.97
CA ARG A 253 17.05 3.54 -9.49
C ARG A 253 18.19 3.10 -8.57
N ARG A 254 17.87 2.49 -7.42
CA ARG A 254 18.89 1.81 -6.64
C ARG A 254 19.16 0.45 -7.28
N SER A 255 20.37 0.22 -7.76
CA SER A 255 20.84 -1.15 -8.02
C SER A 255 20.92 -1.87 -6.68
N GLY A 256 20.12 -2.92 -6.51
CA GLY A 256 20.26 -3.84 -5.38
C GLY A 256 21.55 -4.63 -5.53
N ALA A 257 22.67 -4.10 -5.07
CA ALA A 257 23.90 -4.86 -4.75
C ALA A 257 24.99 -3.93 -4.20
N GLY A 258 25.62 -4.37 -3.11
CA GLY A 258 27.04 -4.13 -2.86
C GLY A 258 27.43 -2.86 -2.10
N ARG A 259 27.66 -3.01 -0.79
CA ARG A 259 28.79 -2.29 -0.16
C ARG A 259 30.08 -2.83 -0.78
N GLY A 260 30.96 -1.91 -1.15
CA GLY A 260 32.36 -2.17 -1.44
C GLY A 260 33.12 -0.86 -1.34
N ARG A 261 33.44 -0.45 -0.10
CA ARG A 261 34.60 0.42 0.12
C ARG A 261 35.79 -0.53 0.23
N GLY A 262 36.72 -0.37 -0.69
CA GLY A 262 38.06 -0.95 -0.75
C GLY A 262 38.81 -0.10 -1.73
#